data_AF-M6G5D4-F1
#
_entry.id   AF-M6G5D4-F1
#
_cell.length_a   1.000
_cell.length_b   1.000
_cell.length_c   1.000
_cell.angle_alpha   90.00
_cell.angle_beta   90.00
_cell.angle_gamma   90.00
#
_symmetry.space_group_name_H-M   'P 1'
#
loop_
_entity.id
_entity.type
_entity.pdbx_description
1 polymer ?
#
loop_
_entity_poly.entity_id
_entity_poly.type
_entity_poly.pdbx_seq_one_letter_code
_entity_poly.pdbx_strand_id
1 'polypeptide(L)'
;MLLKNKRRYGGYLVHLAMVILFIGYAGNAFKQNTSIKFFYFLNAPEKNEIVYSSQDTGVLGNYQISANTLKIKPLVSGEAKNGLNIQNVIVSHEATFQVKRNLKEFSTMVTERRFYPQISHLSGDFETHIPTSEPAISSTPKEDLYIQLGAIEHSDLSDENPDLPILFMNYLFTNENQPVRKLENFNRFPRQLVANLEVWVNPLVKFIWVGSLLFFFSGLLILLPIGESRS
;
A
#
# COMPACT_ATOMS: atom_id res chain seq x y z
N MET A 1 26.74 41.04 -13.38
CA MET A 1 25.40 41.45 -13.87
C MET A 1 24.25 40.79 -13.09
N LEU A 2 24.28 39.46 -12.84
CA LEU A 2 23.22 38.74 -12.10
C LEU A 2 22.97 39.28 -10.67
N LEU A 3 24.02 39.58 -9.92
CA LEU A 3 23.91 40.13 -8.55
C LEU A 3 23.39 41.59 -8.51
N LYS A 4 23.49 42.33 -9.62
CA LYS A 4 23.09 43.75 -9.70
C LYS A 4 21.58 43.93 -9.94
N ASN A 5 20.93 42.95 -10.59
CA ASN A 5 19.48 42.91 -10.86
C ASN A 5 18.84 41.66 -10.26
N LYS A 6 19.27 41.33 -9.05
CA LYS A 6 18.96 40.09 -8.34
C LYS A 6 17.46 39.81 -8.20
N ARG A 7 16.66 40.83 -7.89
CA ARG A 7 15.20 40.71 -7.76
C ARG A 7 14.52 40.31 -9.07
N ARG A 8 14.97 40.85 -10.21
CA ARG A 8 14.41 40.54 -11.53
C ARG A 8 14.76 39.11 -11.96
N TYR A 9 16.05 38.76 -11.91
CA TYR A 9 16.50 37.43 -12.32
C TYR A 9 16.04 36.33 -11.35
N GLY A 10 16.03 36.60 -10.04
CA GLY A 10 15.45 35.71 -9.04
C GLY A 10 13.95 35.48 -9.26
N GLY A 11 13.20 36.55 -9.60
CA GLY A 11 11.79 36.44 -9.96
C GLY A 11 11.55 35.52 -11.16
N TYR A 12 12.36 35.63 -12.23
CA TYR A 12 12.26 34.71 -13.38
C TYR A 12 12.54 33.25 -12.99
N LEU A 13 13.49 33.01 -12.09
CA LEU A 13 13.77 31.65 -11.60
C LEU A 13 12.61 31.07 -10.78
N VAL A 14 11.95 31.89 -9.95
CA VAL A 14 10.74 31.46 -9.21
C VAL A 14 9.61 31.08 -10.17
N HIS A 15 9.35 31.89 -11.21
CA HIS A 15 8.33 31.56 -12.21
C HIS A 15 8.66 30.29 -12.98
N LEU A 16 9.92 30.12 -13.38
CA LEU A 16 10.38 28.89 -14.03
C LEU A 16 10.20 27.66 -13.11
N ALA A 17 10.54 27.79 -11.83
CA ALA A 17 10.33 26.72 -10.85
C ALA A 17 8.84 26.35 -10.72
N MET A 18 7.96 27.35 -10.71
CA MET A 18 6.51 27.12 -10.68
C MET A 18 6.03 26.35 -11.92
N VAL A 19 6.52 26.70 -13.11
CA VAL A 19 6.20 25.99 -14.36
C VAL A 19 6.67 24.52 -14.29
N ILE A 20 7.89 24.28 -13.79
CA ILE A 20 8.43 22.92 -13.63
C ILE A 20 7.59 22.10 -12.63
N LEU A 21 7.15 22.70 -11.53
CA LEU A 21 6.24 22.06 -10.57
C LEU A 21 4.90 21.68 -11.21
N PHE A 22 4.31 22.58 -12.01
CA PHE A 22 3.09 22.28 -12.75
C PHE A 22 3.27 21.13 -13.75
N ILE A 23 4.41 21.07 -14.44
CA ILE A 23 4.75 19.93 -15.33
C ILE A 23 4.84 18.63 -14.52
N GLY A 24 5.48 18.66 -13.35
CA GLY A 24 5.55 17.50 -12.45
C GLY A 24 4.18 17.03 -11.99
N TYR A 25 3.28 17.95 -11.62
CA TYR A 25 1.93 17.64 -11.18
C TYR A 25 1.03 17.14 -12.32
N ALA A 26 1.03 17.83 -13.47
CA ALA A 26 0.35 17.38 -14.69
C ALA A 26 0.88 16.01 -15.16
N GLY A 27 2.14 15.73 -14.84
CA GLY A 27 2.80 14.45 -15.06
C GLY A 27 2.11 13.24 -14.43
N ASN A 28 1.24 13.43 -13.44
CA ASN A 28 0.41 12.35 -12.92
C ASN A 28 -0.44 11.66 -14.00
N ALA A 29 -0.72 12.32 -15.13
CA ALA A 29 -1.41 11.72 -16.27
C ALA A 29 -0.62 10.57 -16.95
N PHE A 30 0.70 10.52 -16.76
CA PHE A 30 1.56 9.47 -17.30
C PHE A 30 1.81 8.32 -16.31
N LYS A 31 1.04 8.26 -15.21
CA LYS A 31 1.10 7.14 -14.27
C LYS A 31 0.71 5.85 -15.00
N GLN A 32 1.58 4.85 -14.90
CA GLN A 32 1.24 3.50 -15.34
C GLN A 32 0.49 2.82 -14.21
N ASN A 33 -0.70 2.29 -14.49
CA ASN A 33 -1.48 1.47 -13.57
C ASN A 33 -1.57 0.06 -14.17
N THR A 34 -1.05 -0.93 -13.45
CA THR A 34 -1.15 -2.33 -13.85
C THR A 34 -1.60 -3.18 -12.68
N SER A 35 -2.25 -4.30 -12.98
CA SER A 35 -2.56 -5.33 -12.00
C SER A 35 -1.77 -6.59 -12.30
N ILE A 36 -1.23 -7.23 -11.27
CA ILE A 36 -0.52 -8.50 -11.35
C ILE A 36 -1.23 -9.49 -10.42
N LYS A 37 -1.55 -10.68 -10.92
CA LYS A 37 -2.16 -11.74 -10.12
C LYS A 37 -1.07 -12.65 -9.56
N PHE A 38 -1.15 -12.96 -8.27
CA PHE A 38 -0.23 -13.87 -7.58
C PHE A 38 -0.98 -15.02 -6.94
N PHE A 39 -0.46 -16.24 -7.10
CA PHE A 39 -0.96 -17.41 -6.41
C PHE A 39 -0.37 -17.52 -5.02
N TYR A 40 -1.22 -17.85 -4.06
CA TYR A 40 -0.88 -18.00 -2.65
C TYR A 40 -1.35 -19.37 -2.16
N PHE A 41 -0.52 -20.04 -1.37
CA PHE A 41 -0.80 -21.36 -0.82
C PHE A 41 -0.94 -21.27 0.70
N LEU A 42 -1.97 -21.91 1.23
CA LEU A 42 -2.28 -21.91 2.65
C LEU A 42 -1.20 -22.67 3.45
N ASN A 43 -0.62 -22.03 4.46
CA ASN A 43 0.33 -22.65 5.37
C ASN A 43 -0.41 -23.42 6.49
N ALA A 44 0.36 -24.10 7.35
CA ALA A 44 -0.20 -24.73 8.55
C ALA A 44 -0.92 -23.71 9.45
N PRO A 45 -1.97 -24.13 10.21
CA PRO A 45 -2.72 -23.23 11.07
C PRO A 45 -1.85 -22.61 12.16
N GLU A 46 -1.93 -21.28 12.32
CA GLU A 46 -1.30 -20.56 13.43
C GLU A 46 -2.34 -20.13 14.47
N LYS A 47 -1.92 -19.80 15.69
CA LYS A 47 -2.86 -19.61 16.81
C LYS A 47 -3.95 -18.57 16.51
N ASN A 48 -3.56 -17.40 16.02
CA ASN A 48 -4.43 -16.23 15.84
C ASN A 48 -4.34 -15.62 14.43
N GLU A 49 -3.62 -16.24 13.51
CA GLU A 49 -3.50 -15.74 12.13
C GLU A 49 -3.65 -16.88 11.13
N ILE A 50 -4.06 -16.52 9.92
CA ILE A 50 -4.06 -17.41 8.76
C ILE A 50 -3.00 -16.89 7.81
N VAL A 51 -2.03 -17.73 7.49
CA VAL A 51 -0.88 -17.35 6.67
C VAL A 51 -0.92 -18.10 5.36
N TYR A 52 -0.80 -17.36 4.27
CA TYR A 52 -0.50 -17.89 2.97
C TYR A 52 0.89 -17.45 2.54
N SER A 53 1.58 -18.31 1.79
CA SER A 53 2.88 -18.02 1.19
C SER A 53 2.81 -18.09 -0.32
N SER A 54 3.63 -17.27 -0.98
CA SER A 54 3.81 -17.28 -2.43
C SER A 54 5.30 -17.34 -2.75
N GLN A 55 5.60 -17.86 -3.93
CA GLN A 55 6.92 -17.77 -4.57
C GLN A 55 6.81 -17.11 -5.95
N ASP A 56 5.60 -16.64 -6.30
CA ASP A 56 5.35 -16.06 -7.60
C ASP A 56 6.05 -14.70 -7.71
N THR A 57 6.47 -14.41 -8.93
CA THR A 57 7.17 -13.17 -9.25
C THR A 57 6.57 -12.56 -10.50
N GLY A 58 6.18 -11.28 -10.38
CA GLY A 58 5.74 -10.45 -11.47
C GLY A 58 6.86 -9.52 -11.94
N VAL A 59 6.92 -9.24 -13.23
CA VAL A 59 7.88 -8.30 -13.81
C VAL A 59 7.12 -7.14 -14.44
N LEU A 60 7.49 -5.92 -14.07
CA LEU A 60 6.94 -4.69 -14.60
C LEU A 60 8.07 -3.73 -14.97
N GLY A 61 8.38 -3.64 -16.27
CA GLY A 61 9.50 -2.83 -16.74
C GLY A 61 10.83 -3.29 -16.13
N ASN A 62 11.44 -2.44 -15.29
CA ASN A 62 12.68 -2.74 -14.58
C ASN A 62 12.46 -3.25 -13.14
N TYR A 63 11.20 -3.39 -12.71
CA TYR A 63 10.82 -3.92 -11.41
C TYR A 63 10.52 -5.40 -11.50
N GLN A 64 11.03 -6.16 -10.54
CA GLN A 64 10.68 -7.54 -10.28
C GLN A 64 10.06 -7.59 -8.88
N ILE A 65 8.78 -7.93 -8.80
CA ILE A 65 7.98 -7.94 -7.57
C ILE A 65 7.70 -9.39 -7.23
N SER A 66 8.26 -9.87 -6.13
CA SER A 66 8.04 -11.23 -5.62
C SER A 66 7.01 -11.17 -4.50
N ALA A 67 5.97 -11.99 -4.60
CA ALA A 67 4.99 -12.14 -3.53
C ALA A 67 5.56 -13.08 -2.46
N ASN A 68 5.52 -12.69 -1.19
CA ASN A 68 6.10 -13.50 -0.10
C ASN A 68 5.01 -14.10 0.78
N THR A 69 4.23 -13.25 1.45
CA THR A 69 3.21 -13.69 2.40
C THR A 69 1.95 -12.87 2.27
N LEU A 70 0.80 -13.52 2.48
CA LEU A 70 -0.49 -12.89 2.69
C LEU A 70 -1.04 -13.40 4.03
N LYS A 71 -1.17 -12.50 5.00
CA LYS A 71 -1.62 -12.82 6.35
C LYS A 71 -3.01 -12.27 6.58
N ILE A 72 -3.88 -13.07 7.18
CA ILE A 72 -5.16 -12.63 7.71
C ILE A 72 -5.03 -12.65 9.23
N LYS A 73 -5.10 -11.48 9.86
CA LYS A 73 -4.83 -11.32 11.30
C LYS A 73 -5.80 -10.33 11.95
N PRO A 74 -5.98 -10.38 13.27
CA PRO A 74 -6.83 -9.44 13.98
C PRO A 74 -6.06 -8.17 14.31
N LEU A 75 -6.69 -7.03 14.09
CA LEU A 75 -6.29 -5.75 14.65
C LEU A 75 -7.33 -5.33 15.70
N VAL A 76 -6.85 -4.88 16.86
CA VAL A 76 -7.73 -4.44 17.95
C VAL A 76 -7.98 -2.94 17.83
N SER A 77 -9.24 -2.56 17.71
CA SER A 77 -9.69 -1.18 17.76
C SER A 77 -9.90 -0.76 19.23
N GLY A 78 -9.04 0.13 19.76
CA GLY A 78 -9.15 0.68 21.13
C GLY A 78 -8.19 0.09 22.17
N GLU A 79 -8.41 0.39 23.45
CA GLU A 79 -7.54 -0.12 24.54
C GLU A 79 -7.70 -1.63 24.70
N ALA A 80 -6.59 -2.38 24.55
CA ALA A 80 -6.51 -3.84 24.62
C ALA A 80 -6.85 -4.46 25.99
N LYS A 81 -7.37 -3.69 26.95
CA LYS A 81 -7.60 -4.11 28.34
C LYS A 81 -8.67 -5.20 28.49
N ASN A 82 -9.59 -5.33 27.54
CA ASN A 82 -10.71 -6.28 27.60
C ASN A 82 -10.54 -7.53 26.70
N GLY A 83 -9.37 -7.74 26.10
CA GLY A 83 -9.14 -8.86 25.18
C GLY A 83 -9.84 -8.70 23.82
N LEU A 84 -9.82 -9.77 23.02
CA LEU A 84 -10.47 -9.81 21.71
C LEU A 84 -11.98 -9.99 21.87
N ASN A 85 -12.76 -9.08 21.31
CA ASN A 85 -14.21 -9.15 21.21
C ASN A 85 -14.61 -8.91 19.75
N ILE A 86 -15.67 -9.56 19.29
CA ILE A 86 -16.25 -9.36 17.96
C ILE A 86 -16.39 -7.87 17.60
N GLN A 87 -16.79 -7.04 18.56
CA GLN A 87 -17.04 -5.61 18.34
C GLN A 87 -15.77 -4.75 18.20
N ASN A 88 -14.61 -5.27 18.62
CA ASN A 88 -13.34 -4.53 18.61
C ASN A 88 -12.29 -5.13 17.67
N VAL A 89 -12.64 -6.14 16.87
CA VAL A 89 -11.73 -6.77 15.92
C VAL A 89 -11.96 -6.23 14.52
N ILE A 90 -10.89 -5.69 13.94
CA ILE A 90 -10.74 -5.39 12.53
C ILE A 90 -9.99 -6.57 11.91
N VAL A 91 -10.47 -7.10 10.80
CA VAL A 91 -9.76 -8.16 10.08
C VAL A 91 -8.81 -7.52 9.08
N SER A 92 -7.52 -7.81 9.22
CA SER A 92 -6.44 -7.27 8.40
C SER A 92 -5.95 -8.31 7.43
N HIS A 93 -5.97 -7.98 6.14
CA HIS A 93 -5.27 -8.72 5.08
C HIS A 93 -3.96 -7.99 4.79
N GLU A 94 -2.85 -8.50 5.29
CA GLU A 94 -1.52 -7.93 5.12
C GLU A 94 -0.73 -8.73 4.09
N ALA A 95 -0.37 -8.11 2.97
CA ALA A 95 0.45 -8.71 1.94
C ALA A 95 1.86 -8.10 1.93
N THR A 96 2.87 -8.97 1.92
CA THR A 96 4.28 -8.59 1.87
C THR A 96 4.88 -8.98 0.52
N PHE A 97 5.61 -8.03 -0.08
CA PHE A 97 6.25 -8.17 -1.38
C PHE A 97 7.72 -7.77 -1.28
N GLN A 98 8.59 -8.56 -1.90
CA GLN A 98 9.99 -8.21 -2.10
C GLN A 98 10.18 -7.64 -3.49
N VAL A 99 10.67 -6.40 -3.56
CA VAL A 99 10.85 -5.67 -4.82
C VAL A 99 12.33 -5.54 -5.13
N LYS A 100 12.69 -5.96 -6.35
CA LYS A 100 14.00 -5.72 -6.97
C LYS A 100 13.84 -4.74 -8.13
N ARG A 101 14.86 -3.92 -8.33
CA ARG A 101 14.97 -2.99 -9.47
C ARG A 101 16.29 -3.21 -10.17
N ASN A 102 16.27 -3.46 -11.48
CA ASN A 102 17.47 -3.82 -12.25
C ASN A 102 18.28 -4.95 -11.57
N LEU A 103 17.58 -5.99 -11.09
CA LEU A 103 18.14 -7.16 -10.38
C LEU A 103 18.80 -6.85 -9.02
N LYS A 104 18.76 -5.61 -8.54
CA LYS A 104 19.24 -5.23 -7.20
C LYS A 104 18.05 -5.16 -6.24
N GLU A 105 18.26 -5.60 -5.00
CA GLU A 105 17.29 -5.40 -3.92
C GLU A 105 16.93 -3.91 -3.83
N PHE A 106 15.63 -3.62 -3.88
CA PHE A 106 15.13 -2.25 -3.92
C PHE A 106 14.37 -1.92 -2.63
N SER A 107 13.33 -2.68 -2.30
CA SER A 107 12.54 -2.47 -1.09
C SER A 107 11.73 -3.71 -0.73
N THR A 108 11.46 -3.92 0.56
CA THR A 108 10.38 -4.81 1.01
C THR A 108 9.15 -3.94 1.28
N MET A 109 8.04 -4.25 0.64
CA MET A 109 6.83 -3.44 0.68
C MET A 109 5.69 -4.23 1.31
N VAL A 110 4.96 -3.60 2.22
CA VAL A 110 3.84 -4.21 2.95
C VAL A 110 2.62 -3.35 2.76
N THR A 111 1.54 -3.95 2.26
CA THR A 111 0.25 -3.29 2.02
C THR A 111 -0.84 -4.05 2.76
N GLU A 112 -1.87 -3.32 3.16
CA GLU A 112 -2.92 -3.86 4.02
C GLU A 112 -4.30 -3.53 3.47
N ARG A 113 -5.25 -4.47 3.59
CA ARG A 113 -6.69 -4.19 3.48
C ARG A 113 -7.36 -4.50 4.81
N ARG A 114 -8.14 -3.56 5.33
CA ARG A 114 -8.84 -3.68 6.60
C ARG A 114 -10.33 -3.81 6.39
N PHE A 115 -10.89 -4.83 7.01
CA PHE A 115 -12.32 -5.15 7.01
C PHE A 115 -12.87 -4.92 8.41
N TYR A 116 -14.09 -4.41 8.47
CA TYR A 116 -14.77 -4.05 9.71
C TYR A 116 -16.02 -4.91 9.84
N PRO A 117 -15.90 -6.14 10.37
CA PRO A 117 -17.04 -7.03 10.56
C PRO A 117 -18.04 -6.40 11.54
N GLN A 118 -19.33 -6.59 11.26
CA GLN A 118 -20.42 -6.24 12.14
C GLN A 118 -21.38 -7.42 12.24
N ILE A 119 -22.20 -7.42 13.29
CA ILE A 119 -23.29 -8.40 13.42
C ILE A 119 -24.52 -7.78 12.77
N SER A 120 -25.10 -8.47 11.79
CA SER A 120 -26.35 -8.07 11.16
C SER A 120 -27.47 -8.05 12.18
N HIS A 121 -28.20 -6.93 12.27
CA HIS A 121 -29.37 -6.83 13.14
C HIS A 121 -30.54 -7.71 12.68
N LEU A 122 -30.51 -8.19 11.43
CA LEU A 122 -31.58 -8.96 10.81
C LEU A 122 -31.33 -10.47 10.91
N SER A 123 -30.15 -10.94 10.50
CA SER A 123 -29.82 -12.38 10.49
C SER A 123 -29.04 -12.83 11.73
N GLY A 124 -28.37 -11.93 12.45
CA GLY A 124 -27.43 -12.29 13.51
C GLY A 124 -26.09 -12.83 13.01
N ASP A 125 -25.89 -12.90 11.70
CA ASP A 125 -24.64 -13.32 11.06
C ASP A 125 -23.62 -12.17 10.98
N PHE A 126 -22.37 -12.51 10.68
CA PHE A 126 -21.35 -11.52 10.37
C PHE A 126 -21.58 -10.92 8.98
N GLU A 127 -21.46 -9.60 8.86
CA GLU A 127 -21.43 -8.86 7.60
C GLU A 127 -20.22 -7.95 7.56
N THR A 128 -19.65 -7.72 6.37
CA THR A 128 -18.54 -6.78 6.19
C THR A 128 -18.94 -5.62 5.29
N HIS A 129 -18.51 -4.41 5.66
CA HIS A 129 -18.61 -3.22 4.81
C HIS A 129 -17.46 -3.13 3.81
N ILE A 130 -17.51 -2.09 2.96
CA ILE A 130 -16.43 -1.74 2.04
C ILE A 130 -15.11 -1.61 2.84
N PRO A 131 -14.06 -2.36 2.48
CA PRO A 131 -12.80 -2.33 3.20
C PRO A 131 -12.03 -1.05 2.96
N THR A 132 -11.19 -0.67 3.91
CA THR A 132 -10.18 0.38 3.73
C THR A 132 -8.86 -0.27 3.29
N SER A 133 -8.00 0.46 2.58
CA SER A 133 -6.72 -0.05 2.08
C SER A 133 -5.59 0.91 2.42
N GLU A 134 -4.45 0.36 2.81
CA GLU A 134 -3.19 1.07 3.03
C GLU A 134 -2.19 0.67 1.95
N PRO A 135 -1.91 1.55 0.97
CA PRO A 135 -0.93 1.28 -0.07
C PRO A 135 0.49 1.41 0.49
N ALA A 136 1.39 0.59 -0.03
CA ALA A 136 2.82 0.71 0.26
C ALA A 136 3.47 1.64 -0.78
N ILE A 137 4.32 2.55 -0.30
CA ILE A 137 4.97 3.56 -1.15
C ILE A 137 6.49 3.45 -0.98
N SER A 138 7.20 3.40 -2.09
CA SER A 138 8.66 3.49 -2.13
C SER A 138 9.06 4.60 -3.11
N SER A 139 9.63 5.66 -2.56
CA SER A 139 9.99 6.86 -3.30
C SER A 139 11.48 6.94 -3.59
N THR A 140 11.82 7.32 -4.82
CA THR A 140 13.18 7.69 -5.22
C THR A 140 13.20 9.10 -5.82
N PRO A 141 14.36 9.76 -5.96
CA PRO A 141 14.43 11.04 -6.65
C PRO A 141 13.99 11.00 -8.13
N LYS A 142 13.89 9.80 -8.74
CA LYS A 142 13.55 9.62 -10.15
C LYS A 142 12.10 9.20 -10.36
N GLU A 143 11.58 8.33 -9.50
CA GLU A 143 10.24 7.76 -9.60
C GLU A 143 9.72 7.29 -8.24
N ASP A 144 8.39 7.24 -8.14
CA ASP A 144 7.70 6.62 -7.01
C ASP A 144 7.03 5.32 -7.45
N LEU A 145 7.18 4.28 -6.63
CA LEU A 145 6.49 3.00 -6.77
C LEU A 145 5.43 2.88 -5.69
N TYR A 146 4.20 2.65 -6.11
CA TYR A 146 3.07 2.37 -5.23
C TYR A 146 2.60 0.95 -5.51
N ILE A 147 2.33 0.19 -4.45
CA ILE A 147 1.65 -1.10 -4.56
C ILE A 147 0.50 -1.17 -3.58
N GLN A 148 -0.59 -1.81 -3.98
CA GLN A 148 -1.76 -2.00 -3.13
C GLN A 148 -2.36 -3.38 -3.37
N LEU A 149 -2.67 -4.08 -2.27
CA LEU A 149 -3.42 -5.32 -2.34
C LEU A 149 -4.84 -5.01 -2.84
N GLY A 150 -5.23 -5.66 -3.93
CA GLY A 150 -6.55 -5.59 -4.54
C GLY A 150 -7.45 -6.74 -4.10
N ALA A 151 -8.37 -7.13 -4.98
CA ALA A 151 -9.28 -8.25 -4.75
C ALA A 151 -8.52 -9.58 -4.57
N ILE A 152 -9.10 -10.47 -3.75
CA ILE A 152 -8.64 -11.85 -3.58
C ILE A 152 -9.75 -12.73 -4.13
N GLU A 153 -9.37 -13.62 -5.04
CA GLU A 153 -10.25 -14.49 -5.82
C GLU A 153 -9.90 -15.95 -5.51
N HIS A 154 -10.82 -16.87 -5.79
CA HIS A 154 -10.48 -18.28 -5.80
C HIS A 154 -9.56 -18.60 -6.98
N SER A 155 -8.76 -19.66 -6.81
CA SER A 155 -7.87 -20.15 -7.87
C SER A 155 -8.58 -21.02 -8.92
N ASP A 156 -9.80 -21.48 -8.64
CA ASP A 156 -10.60 -22.34 -9.50
C ASP A 156 -11.58 -21.58 -10.43
N LEU A 157 -11.47 -20.24 -10.49
CA LEU A 157 -12.33 -19.36 -11.30
C LEU A 157 -13.81 -19.41 -10.90
N SER A 158 -14.13 -19.71 -9.63
CA SER A 158 -15.50 -19.58 -9.13
C SER A 158 -16.04 -18.15 -9.31
N ASP A 159 -17.34 -18.04 -9.57
CA ASP A 159 -18.02 -16.74 -9.77
C ASP A 159 -18.08 -15.89 -8.48
N GLU A 160 -17.92 -16.54 -7.31
CA GLU A 160 -17.96 -15.89 -6.01
C GLU A 160 -16.57 -15.86 -5.37
N ASN A 161 -16.20 -14.72 -4.76
CA ASN A 161 -14.93 -14.54 -4.05
C ASN A 161 -15.01 -15.13 -2.64
N PRO A 162 -13.89 -15.61 -2.07
CA PRO A 162 -13.92 -16.15 -0.72
C PRO A 162 -14.13 -15.04 0.31
N ASP A 163 -15.12 -15.22 1.19
CA ASP A 163 -15.33 -14.32 2.34
C ASP A 163 -14.32 -14.64 3.46
N LEU A 164 -13.06 -14.33 3.18
CA LEU A 164 -11.94 -14.52 4.09
C LEU A 164 -12.14 -13.82 5.44
N PRO A 165 -12.69 -12.58 5.52
CA PRO A 165 -13.00 -11.96 6.79
C PRO A 165 -13.95 -12.77 7.66
N ILE A 166 -15.07 -13.27 7.11
CA ILE A 166 -16.03 -14.06 7.88
C ILE A 166 -15.44 -15.41 8.28
N LEU A 167 -14.74 -16.09 7.36
CA LEU A 167 -14.02 -17.33 7.67
C LEU A 167 -13.03 -17.13 8.83
N PHE A 168 -12.32 -16.00 8.83
CA PHE A 168 -11.38 -15.63 9.87
C PHE A 168 -12.03 -15.31 11.20
N MET A 169 -13.14 -14.58 11.22
CA MET A 169 -13.90 -14.34 12.45
C MET A 169 -14.36 -15.64 13.08
N ASN A 170 -14.89 -16.57 12.28
CA ASN A 170 -15.29 -17.90 12.75
C ASN A 170 -14.10 -18.68 13.32
N TYR A 171 -12.94 -18.63 12.66
CA TYR A 171 -11.71 -19.26 13.14
C TYR A 171 -11.19 -18.66 14.45
N LEU A 172 -11.06 -17.32 14.50
CA LEU A 172 -10.48 -16.58 15.60
C LEU A 172 -11.28 -16.73 16.90
N PHE A 173 -12.61 -16.63 16.80
CA PHE A 173 -13.52 -16.72 17.95
C PHE A 173 -13.95 -18.16 18.27
N THR A 174 -13.34 -19.17 17.63
CA THR A 174 -13.55 -20.55 18.07
C THR A 174 -12.95 -20.75 19.46
N ASN A 175 -13.76 -21.30 20.38
CA ASN A 175 -13.34 -21.60 21.74
C ASN A 175 -12.05 -22.45 21.75
N GLU A 176 -11.04 -22.01 22.50
CA GLU A 176 -9.74 -22.71 22.60
C GLU A 176 -9.88 -24.15 23.11
N ASN A 177 -10.95 -24.45 23.86
CA ASN A 177 -11.25 -25.81 24.36
C ASN A 177 -11.86 -26.74 23.29
N GLN A 178 -12.06 -26.27 22.06
CA GLN A 178 -12.62 -27.04 20.94
C GLN A 178 -11.63 -27.13 19.77
N PRO A 179 -10.49 -27.84 19.92
CA PRO A 179 -9.43 -27.88 18.90
C PRO A 179 -9.90 -28.49 17.57
N VAL A 180 -10.79 -29.49 17.61
CA VAL A 180 -11.37 -30.11 16.41
C VAL A 180 -12.18 -29.09 15.61
N ARG A 181 -13.05 -28.34 16.28
CA ARG A 181 -13.87 -27.29 15.64
C ARG A 181 -13.00 -26.17 15.06
N LYS A 182 -11.93 -25.80 15.76
CA LYS A 182 -10.98 -24.79 15.27
C LYS A 182 -10.27 -25.27 14.00
N LEU A 183 -9.90 -26.55 13.95
CA LEU A 183 -9.35 -27.17 12.76
C LEU A 183 -10.37 -27.28 11.62
N GLU A 184 -11.63 -27.60 11.90
CA GLU A 184 -12.71 -27.57 10.91
C GLU A 184 -12.88 -26.18 10.29
N ASN A 185 -12.91 -25.13 11.11
CA ASN A 185 -12.98 -23.76 10.64
C ASN A 185 -11.73 -23.38 9.81
N PHE A 186 -10.55 -23.84 10.22
CA PHE A 186 -9.33 -23.68 9.43
C PHE A 186 -9.41 -24.39 8.07
N ASN A 187 -10.00 -25.59 8.01
CA ASN A 187 -10.12 -26.36 6.77
C ASN A 187 -11.12 -25.77 5.76
N ARG A 188 -11.94 -24.80 6.17
CA ARG A 188 -12.83 -24.04 5.27
C ARG A 188 -12.08 -23.00 4.44
N PHE A 189 -10.88 -22.61 4.84
CA PHE A 189 -10.07 -21.70 4.05
C PHE A 189 -9.64 -22.36 2.74
N PRO A 190 -9.72 -21.65 1.60
CA PRO A 190 -9.21 -22.17 0.33
C PRO A 190 -7.74 -22.54 0.46
N ARG A 191 -7.35 -23.70 -0.08
CA ARG A 191 -5.94 -24.12 -0.05
C ARG A 191 -5.05 -23.25 -0.93
N GLN A 192 -5.64 -22.64 -1.96
CA GLN A 192 -4.98 -21.77 -2.89
C GLN A 192 -5.87 -20.58 -3.24
N LEU A 193 -5.28 -19.39 -3.23
CA LEU A 193 -5.93 -18.12 -3.53
C LEU A 193 -5.18 -17.39 -4.65
N VAL A 194 -5.88 -16.49 -5.32
CA VAL A 194 -5.28 -15.54 -6.26
C VAL A 194 -5.49 -14.14 -5.71
N ALA A 195 -4.40 -13.43 -5.42
CA ALA A 195 -4.49 -12.03 -5.00
C ALA A 195 -4.04 -11.11 -6.12
N ASN A 196 -4.85 -10.09 -6.40
CA ASN A 196 -4.52 -9.03 -7.33
C ASN A 196 -3.65 -7.99 -6.63
N LEU A 197 -2.51 -7.63 -7.21
CA LEU A 197 -1.67 -6.52 -6.79
C LEU A 197 -1.81 -5.39 -7.79
N GLU A 198 -2.35 -4.25 -7.35
CA GLU A 198 -2.35 -3.02 -8.13
C GLU A 198 -1.02 -2.30 -7.94
N VAL A 199 -0.39 -1.91 -9.05
CA VAL A 199 0.93 -1.28 -9.08
C VAL A 199 0.84 0.02 -9.85
N TRP A 200 1.30 1.11 -9.23
CA TRP A 200 1.45 2.40 -9.89
C TRP A 200 2.89 2.87 -9.89
N VAL A 201 3.36 3.31 -11.06
CA VAL A 201 4.68 3.93 -11.22
C VAL A 201 4.51 5.37 -11.66
N ASN A 202 5.11 6.30 -10.91
CA ASN A 202 5.11 7.73 -11.23
C ASN A 202 6.52 8.20 -11.64
N PRO A 203 6.81 8.33 -12.95
CA PRO A 203 8.15 8.68 -13.44
C PRO A 203 8.47 10.18 -13.41
N LEU A 204 7.50 11.04 -13.03
CA LEU A 204 7.62 12.50 -13.13
C LEU A 204 7.81 13.20 -11.79
N VAL A 205 7.95 12.45 -10.69
CA VAL A 205 8.32 12.99 -9.37
C VAL A 205 9.63 13.77 -9.41
N LYS A 206 10.56 13.41 -10.30
CA LYS A 206 11.81 14.15 -10.51
C LYS A 206 11.60 15.63 -10.84
N PHE A 207 10.54 15.97 -11.57
CA PHE A 207 10.23 17.36 -11.90
C PHE A 207 9.67 18.11 -10.69
N ILE A 208 8.93 17.41 -9.81
CA ILE A 208 8.51 17.98 -8.54
C ILE A 208 9.75 18.33 -7.70
N TRP A 209 10.70 17.39 -7.56
CA TRP A 209 11.95 17.64 -6.82
C TRP A 209 12.78 18.78 -7.41
N VAL A 210 13.01 18.79 -8.72
CA VAL A 210 13.76 19.86 -9.41
C VAL A 210 13.06 21.20 -9.23
N GLY A 211 11.74 21.24 -9.42
CA GLY A 211 10.92 22.44 -9.25
C GLY A 211 10.98 22.97 -7.81
N SER A 212 10.79 22.11 -6.81
CA SER A 212 10.85 22.49 -5.39
C SER A 212 12.22 23.01 -4.98
N LEU A 213 13.29 22.34 -5.42
CA LEU A 213 14.66 22.74 -5.11
C LEU A 213 15.01 24.08 -5.78
N LEU A 214 14.66 24.24 -7.05
CA LEU A 214 14.83 25.51 -7.76
C LEU A 214 14.04 26.63 -7.10
N PHE A 215 12.78 26.37 -6.71
CA PHE A 215 11.92 27.34 -6.02
C PHE A 215 12.55 27.79 -4.69
N PHE A 216 13.00 26.83 -3.86
CA PHE A 216 13.62 27.09 -2.57
C PHE A 216 14.88 27.96 -2.70
N PHE A 217 15.82 27.57 -3.57
CA PHE A 217 17.07 28.33 -3.75
C PHE A 217 16.83 29.70 -4.41
N SER A 218 15.85 29.81 -5.31
CA SER A 218 15.48 31.09 -5.91
C SER A 218 14.85 32.04 -4.89
N GLY A 219 14.00 31.50 -4.00
CA GLY A 219 13.44 32.25 -2.88
C GLY A 219 14.53 32.74 -1.92
N LEU A 220 15.45 31.85 -1.53
CA LEU A 220 16.59 32.21 -0.68
C LEU A 220 17.48 33.27 -1.35
N LEU A 221 17.72 33.13 -2.65
CA LEU A 221 18.43 34.15 -3.43
C LEU A 221 17.71 35.48 -3.31
N ILE A 222 16.40 35.59 -3.55
CA ILE A 222 15.69 36.87 -3.43
C ILE A 222 15.78 37.46 -2.02
N LEU A 223 15.69 36.62 -0.98
CA LEU A 223 15.65 37.05 0.43
C LEU A 223 17.02 37.49 0.98
N LEU A 224 18.13 36.96 0.45
CA LEU A 224 19.45 37.29 0.97
C LEU A 224 19.81 38.78 0.72
N PRO A 225 20.22 39.55 1.73
CA PRO A 225 20.59 40.96 1.60
C PRO A 225 22.02 41.09 1.03
N ILE A 226 22.19 40.73 -0.23
CA ILE A 226 23.48 40.77 -0.94
C ILE A 226 23.38 41.79 -2.05
N GLY A 227 24.19 42.85 -2.00
CA GLY A 227 24.29 43.87 -3.05
C GLY A 227 23.47 45.14 -2.83
N GLU A 228 22.81 45.30 -1.68
CA GLU A 228 22.29 46.61 -1.25
C GLU A 228 23.47 47.43 -0.68
N SER A 229 24.22 48.12 -1.54
CA SER A 229 25.01 49.24 -1.04
C SER A 229 24.02 50.36 -0.73
N ARG A 230 23.96 50.79 0.54
CA ARG A 230 23.31 52.03 0.92
C ARG A 230 23.98 53.15 0.13
N SER A 231 23.28 53.68 -0.87
CA SER A 231 23.53 55.02 -1.40
C SER A 231 22.57 55.98 -0.73
#